data_AF-A0A944AI22-F1
#
_entry.id   AF-A0A944AI22-F1
#
_cell.length_a   1.000
_cell.length_b   1.000
_cell.length_c   1.000
_cell.angle_alpha   90.00
_cell.angle_beta   90.00
_cell.angle_gamma   90.00
#
_symmetry.space_group_name_H-M   'P 1'
#
loop_
_entity.id
_entity.type
_entity.pdbx_description
1 polymer ?
#
loop_
_entity_poly.entity_id
_entity_poly.type
_entity_poly.pdbx_seq_one_letter_code
_entity_poly.pdbx_strand_id
1 'polypeptide(L)'
;MCTSFVVNKRKTLVGWNLDILDMIHRIRTDDNGVYIEILDEKEGWLPLFGANSRGDFVGMPTCHPFDERSNPKADAPISMMLDIDLLQQKKTFQEIKSIAENGPVYSISGVTFMSALSDKNGNVLHIIPGQGYKYYEKP
;
A
#
# COMPACT_ATOMS: atom_id res chain seq x y z
N MET A 1 -8.57 13.39 -0.64
CA MET A 1 -8.61 12.25 -1.57
C MET A 1 -7.20 12.10 -2.11
N CYS A 2 -6.44 11.10 -1.66
CA CYS A 2 -5.02 11.03 -1.99
C CYS A 2 -4.76 10.79 -3.48
N THR A 3 -3.60 11.22 -3.97
CA THR A 3 -3.20 11.05 -5.38
C THR A 3 -1.78 10.45 -5.45
N SER A 4 -1.60 9.38 -6.23
CA SER A 4 -0.30 8.77 -6.52
C SER A 4 0.06 8.88 -8.00
N PHE A 5 1.34 9.03 -8.31
CA PHE A 5 1.85 8.87 -9.66
C PHE A 5 3.19 8.14 -9.67
N VAL A 6 3.44 7.39 -10.74
CA VAL A 6 4.73 6.78 -11.05
C VAL A 6 5.15 7.26 -12.44
N VAL A 7 6.35 7.85 -12.52
CA VAL A 7 6.94 8.33 -13.78
C VAL A 7 8.21 7.55 -14.06
N ASN A 8 8.17 6.72 -15.09
CA ASN A 8 9.31 5.95 -15.58
C ASN A 8 10.03 6.71 -16.71
N LYS A 9 11.26 7.18 -16.42
CA LYS A 9 12.22 7.76 -17.39
C LYS A 9 13.56 7.03 -17.24
N ARG A 10 14.69 7.75 -17.36
CA ARG A 10 16.02 7.21 -17.00
C ARG A 10 16.07 6.69 -15.56
N LYS A 11 15.34 7.34 -14.65
CA LYS A 11 15.05 6.89 -13.30
C LYS A 11 13.54 6.80 -13.12
N THR A 12 13.11 6.04 -12.12
CA THR A 12 11.72 5.99 -11.67
C THR A 12 11.52 7.05 -10.58
N LEU A 13 10.46 7.83 -10.71
CA LEU A 13 9.99 8.78 -9.71
C LEU A 13 8.61 8.35 -9.24
N VAL A 14 8.41 8.30 -7.93
CA VAL A 14 7.11 8.06 -7.31
C VAL A 14 6.73 9.30 -6.52
N GLY A 15 5.50 9.77 -6.70
CA GLY A 15 4.97 10.92 -5.98
C GLY A 15 3.63 10.60 -5.33
N TRP A 16 3.39 11.20 -4.18
CA TRP A 16 2.23 10.92 -3.34
C TRP A 16 1.74 12.20 -2.66
N ASN A 17 0.50 12.57 -2.93
CA ASN A 17 -0.21 13.58 -2.16
C ASN A 17 -1.10 12.86 -1.14
N LEU A 18 -0.77 13.02 0.14
CA LEU A 18 -1.52 12.46 1.25
C LEU A 18 -2.50 13.52 1.80
N ASP A 19 -3.77 13.34 1.49
CA ASP A 19 -4.84 14.18 2.03
C ASP A 19 -5.52 13.44 3.20
N ILE A 20 -5.13 13.76 4.42
CA ILE A 20 -5.70 13.18 5.64
C ILE A 20 -6.47 14.24 6.43
N LEU A 21 -7.65 13.87 6.93
CA LEU A 21 -8.45 14.70 7.84
C LEU A 21 -8.40 14.07 9.23
N ASP A 22 -8.08 14.88 10.23
CA ASP A 22 -8.19 14.55 11.66
C ASP A 22 -7.40 13.31 12.14
N MET A 23 -6.42 12.85 11.36
CA MET A 23 -5.51 11.76 11.75
C MET A 23 -4.21 12.31 12.33
N ILE A 24 -3.88 11.87 13.55
CA ILE A 24 -2.57 12.12 14.16
C ILE A 24 -1.53 11.31 13.39
N HIS A 25 -0.51 11.98 12.88
CA HIS A 25 0.53 11.36 12.07
C HIS A 25 1.92 11.85 12.44
N ARG A 26 2.94 11.06 12.09
CA ARG A 26 4.35 11.46 12.19
C ARG A 26 5.16 10.88 11.03
N ILE A 27 6.32 11.46 10.79
CA ILE A 27 7.32 10.90 9.88
C ILE A 27 8.34 10.15 10.74
N ARG A 28 8.56 8.87 10.44
CA ARG A 28 9.63 8.06 11.03
C ARG A 28 10.65 7.72 9.96
N THR A 29 11.92 7.80 10.32
CA THR A 29 13.05 7.47 9.44
C THR A 29 14.03 6.58 10.18
N ASP A 30 14.56 5.57 9.50
CA ASP A 30 15.66 4.71 9.97
C ASP A 30 16.47 4.19 8.77
N ASP A 31 17.41 3.27 9.02
CA ASP A 31 18.23 2.64 7.97
C ASP A 31 17.40 1.81 6.97
N ASN A 32 16.17 1.46 7.32
CA ASN A 32 15.27 0.64 6.51
C ASN A 32 14.30 1.47 5.67
N GLY A 33 14.15 2.77 5.93
CA GLY A 33 13.30 3.62 5.09
C GLY A 33 12.79 4.91 5.74
N VAL A 34 11.81 5.49 5.04
CA VAL A 34 11.06 6.68 5.44
C VAL A 34 9.58 6.34 5.41
N TYR A 35 8.90 6.55 6.52
CA TYR A 35 7.53 6.11 6.76
C TYR A 35 6.68 7.27 7.25
N ILE A 36 5.46 7.37 6.72
CA ILE A 36 4.41 8.17 7.33
C ILE A 36 3.57 7.23 8.19
N GLU A 37 3.62 7.44 9.50
CA GLU A 37 2.92 6.63 10.48
C GLU A 37 1.64 7.35 10.92
N ILE A 38 0.55 6.60 11.01
CA ILE A 38 -0.73 7.07 11.57
C ILE A 38 -0.90 6.44 12.96
N LEU A 39 -1.35 7.24 13.93
CA LEU A 39 -1.69 6.71 15.26
C LEU A 39 -3.08 6.07 15.21
N ASP A 40 -3.12 4.76 15.38
CA ASP A 40 -4.33 4.01 15.69
C ASP A 40 -4.51 3.90 17.21
N GLU A 41 -5.76 3.96 17.68
CA GLU A 41 -6.07 3.93 19.11
C GLU A 41 -5.74 2.58 19.78
N LYS A 42 -5.75 1.48 19.03
CA LYS A 42 -5.55 0.12 19.55
C LYS A 42 -4.16 -0.41 19.22
N GLU A 43 -3.73 -0.26 17.97
CA GLU A 43 -2.48 -0.82 17.44
C GLU A 43 -1.29 0.14 17.59
N GLY A 44 -1.53 1.40 17.97
CA GLY A 44 -0.48 2.41 18.10
C GLY A 44 -0.02 2.95 16.75
N TRP A 45 1.28 3.21 16.60
CA TRP A 45 1.83 3.82 15.38
C TRP A 45 1.94 2.79 14.24
N LEU A 46 1.12 2.98 13.19
CA LEU A 46 1.10 2.13 12.01
C LEU A 46 1.81 2.79 10.83
N PRO A 47 2.87 2.19 10.24
CA PRO A 47 3.53 2.70 9.04
C PRO A 47 2.73 2.34 7.79
N LEU A 48 1.86 3.24 7.34
CA LEU A 48 0.92 2.98 6.24
C LEU A 48 1.43 3.46 4.88
N PHE A 49 2.35 4.42 4.85
CA PHE A 49 2.86 4.99 3.60
C PHE A 49 4.36 5.19 3.67
N GLY A 50 5.03 5.17 2.52
CA GLY A 50 6.42 5.57 2.43
C GLY A 50 7.25 4.71 1.50
N ALA A 51 8.57 4.73 1.73
CA ALA A 51 9.54 3.99 0.95
C ALA A 51 10.49 3.23 1.86
N ASN A 52 10.89 2.03 1.45
CA ASN A 52 11.88 1.24 2.15
C ASN A 52 13.26 1.28 1.44
N SER A 53 14.31 0.79 2.09
CA SER A 53 15.68 0.80 1.56
C SER A 53 15.91 -0.19 0.40
N ARG A 54 14.96 -1.09 0.11
CA ARG A 54 14.97 -1.90 -1.12
C ARG A 54 14.50 -1.12 -2.35
N GLY A 55 14.00 0.11 -2.15
CA GLY A 55 13.43 0.95 -3.20
C GLY A 55 11.97 0.63 -3.51
N ASP A 56 11.27 -0.08 -2.61
CA ASP A 56 9.83 -0.27 -2.72
C ASP A 56 9.11 0.96 -2.17
N PHE A 57 7.99 1.34 -2.78
CA PHE A 57 7.10 2.40 -2.32
C PHE A 57 5.69 1.87 -2.08
N VAL A 58 5.05 2.35 -1.02
CA VAL A 58 3.67 2.02 -0.66
C VAL A 58 2.84 3.30 -0.53
N GLY A 59 1.78 3.38 -1.32
CA GLY A 59 0.69 4.33 -1.16
C GLY A 59 -0.63 3.59 -0.98
N MET A 60 -1.53 4.14 -0.15
CA MET A 60 -2.86 3.57 0.10
C MET A 60 -3.98 4.59 -0.18
N PRO A 61 -4.28 4.92 -1.46
CA PRO A 61 -5.39 5.82 -1.77
C PRO A 61 -6.73 5.25 -1.31
N THR A 62 -7.45 6.02 -0.49
CA THR A 62 -8.83 5.71 -0.12
C THR A 62 -9.72 5.71 -1.37
N CYS A 63 -10.60 4.72 -1.48
CA CYS A 63 -11.61 4.67 -2.52
C CYS A 63 -12.96 5.06 -1.92
N HIS A 64 -13.60 6.08 -2.47
CA HIS A 64 -14.94 6.51 -2.08
C HIS A 64 -15.89 6.40 -3.29
N PRO A 65 -17.12 5.89 -3.10
CA PRO A 65 -17.70 5.37 -1.86
C PRO A 65 -17.11 4.03 -1.41
N PHE A 66 -17.42 3.63 -0.17
CA PHE A 66 -17.12 2.29 0.35
C PHE A 66 -17.76 1.20 -0.53
N ASP A 67 -17.06 0.08 -0.69
CA ASP A 67 -17.53 -1.10 -1.42
C ASP A 67 -17.50 -2.34 -0.50
N GLU A 68 -18.65 -2.97 -0.30
CA GLU A 68 -18.81 -4.11 0.59
C GLU A 68 -17.98 -5.33 0.18
N ARG A 69 -17.60 -5.45 -1.10
CA ARG A 69 -16.73 -6.53 -1.58
C ARG A 69 -15.36 -6.48 -0.91
N SER A 70 -14.94 -5.31 -0.44
CA SER A 70 -13.68 -5.12 0.27
C SER A 70 -13.69 -5.64 1.71
N ASN A 71 -14.84 -5.96 2.30
CA ASN A 71 -14.89 -6.46 3.67
C ASN A 71 -14.06 -7.74 3.86
N PRO A 72 -13.46 -7.93 5.04
CA PRO A 72 -12.63 -9.08 5.32
C PRO A 72 -13.43 -10.39 5.20
N LYS A 73 -12.76 -11.43 4.73
CA LYS A 73 -13.25 -12.82 4.76
C LYS A 73 -12.31 -13.66 5.62
N ALA A 74 -12.86 -14.68 6.27
CA ALA A 74 -12.09 -15.60 7.10
C ALA A 74 -10.90 -16.19 6.32
N ASP A 75 -9.74 -16.22 6.97
CA ASP A 75 -8.46 -16.77 6.47
C ASP A 75 -7.93 -16.14 5.18
N ALA A 76 -8.47 -14.98 4.78
CA ALA A 76 -8.03 -14.29 3.58
C ALA A 76 -6.98 -13.20 3.88
N PRO A 77 -6.02 -12.96 2.97
CA PRO A 77 -5.00 -11.94 3.16
C PRO A 77 -5.61 -10.53 3.21
N ILE A 78 -5.10 -9.70 4.14
CA ILE A 78 -5.53 -8.31 4.33
C ILE A 78 -4.53 -7.36 3.70
N SER A 79 -4.99 -6.50 2.80
CA SER A 79 -4.16 -5.59 1.99
C SER A 79 -3.29 -4.68 2.85
N MET A 80 -3.84 -4.12 3.93
CA MET A 80 -3.10 -3.24 4.84
C MET A 80 -1.91 -3.96 5.49
N MET A 81 -2.06 -5.24 5.83
CA MET A 81 -0.96 -6.02 6.41
C MET A 81 0.12 -6.32 5.37
N LEU A 82 -0.27 -6.61 4.12
CA LEU A 82 0.68 -6.79 3.02
C LEU A 82 1.48 -5.51 2.75
N ASP A 83 0.82 -4.36 2.77
CA ASP A 83 1.43 -3.04 2.57
C ASP A 83 2.45 -2.72 3.68
N ILE A 84 2.08 -2.96 4.95
CA ILE A 84 2.98 -2.82 6.10
C ILE A 84 4.15 -3.80 5.99
N ASP A 85 3.89 -5.06 5.62
CA ASP A 85 4.93 -6.08 5.45
C ASP A 85 5.90 -5.72 4.33
N LEU A 86 5.45 -5.05 3.26
CA LEU A 86 6.32 -4.52 2.21
C LEU A 86 7.21 -3.41 2.75
N LEU A 87 6.63 -2.42 3.43
CA LEU A 87 7.36 -1.28 4.02
C LEU A 87 8.40 -1.73 5.05
N GLN A 88 8.03 -2.69 5.90
CA GLN A 88 8.90 -3.28 6.92
C GLN A 88 9.81 -4.38 6.37
N GLN A 89 9.80 -4.62 5.06
CA GLN A 89 10.65 -5.59 4.37
C GLN A 89 10.45 -7.05 4.78
N LYS A 90 9.35 -7.38 5.45
CA LYS A 90 8.94 -8.75 5.82
C LYS A 90 8.47 -9.57 4.61
N LYS A 91 7.93 -8.89 3.60
CA LYS A 91 7.57 -9.47 2.30
C LYS A 91 8.17 -8.65 1.18
N THR A 92 8.47 -9.29 0.07
CA THR A 92 8.91 -8.66 -1.17
C THR A 92 7.71 -8.27 -2.03
N PHE A 93 7.93 -7.34 -2.96
CA PHE A 93 6.94 -6.96 -3.97
C PHE A 93 6.43 -8.18 -4.76
N GLN A 94 7.32 -9.13 -5.11
CA GLN A 94 6.96 -10.32 -5.88
C GLN A 94 6.12 -11.32 -5.09
N GLU A 95 6.38 -11.48 -3.78
CA GLU A 95 5.53 -12.30 -2.91
C GLU A 95 4.11 -11.72 -2.80
N ILE A 96 3.99 -10.40 -2.64
CA ILE A 96 2.67 -9.73 -2.57
C ILE A 96 1.94 -9.84 -3.91
N LYS A 97 2.65 -9.67 -5.03
CA LYS A 97 2.11 -9.92 -6.36
C LYS A 97 1.58 -11.35 -6.48
N SER A 98 2.36 -12.34 -6.07
CA SER A 98 1.94 -13.75 -6.11
C SER A 98 0.71 -14.02 -5.25
N ILE A 99 0.59 -13.39 -4.08
CA ILE A 99 -0.61 -13.48 -3.23
C ILE A 99 -1.83 -12.93 -3.97
N ALA A 100 -1.71 -11.74 -4.57
CA ALA A 100 -2.79 -11.11 -5.33
C ALA A 100 -3.19 -11.89 -6.60
N GLU A 101 -2.24 -12.61 -7.21
CA GLU A 101 -2.47 -13.46 -8.38
C GLU A 101 -3.21 -14.76 -8.05
N ASN A 102 -2.99 -15.30 -6.85
CA ASN A 102 -3.53 -16.59 -6.43
C ASN A 102 -4.88 -16.50 -5.70
N GLY A 103 -5.38 -15.29 -5.40
CA GLY A 103 -6.68 -15.12 -4.76
C GLY A 103 -7.04 -13.68 -4.43
N PRO A 104 -8.29 -13.44 -4.00
CA PRO A 104 -8.73 -12.13 -3.59
C PRO A 104 -8.03 -11.70 -2.29
N VAL A 105 -7.56 -10.46 -2.28
CA VAL A 105 -7.10 -9.74 -1.08
C VAL A 105 -8.24 -8.87 -0.58
N TYR A 106 -8.41 -8.76 0.73
CA TYR A 106 -9.49 -7.97 1.35
C TYR A 106 -8.95 -6.81 2.18
N SER A 107 -9.83 -5.89 2.53
CA SER A 107 -9.55 -4.75 3.40
C SER A 107 -9.93 -5.07 4.84
N ILE A 108 -9.64 -4.14 5.74
CA ILE A 108 -10.27 -4.10 7.06
C ILE A 108 -11.76 -3.74 6.93
N SER A 109 -12.55 -4.06 7.95
CA SER A 109 -14.00 -3.85 7.92
C SER A 109 -14.37 -2.36 7.76
N GLY A 110 -15.34 -2.08 6.88
CA GLY A 110 -15.91 -0.73 6.71
C GLY A 110 -15.03 0.28 5.98
N VAL A 111 -13.86 -0.13 5.47
CA VAL A 111 -12.94 0.76 4.74
C VAL A 111 -12.59 0.16 3.39
N THR A 112 -12.69 0.95 2.32
CA THR A 112 -12.12 0.60 1.02
C THR A 112 -10.96 1.55 0.70
N PHE A 113 -9.79 0.97 0.46
CA PHE A 113 -8.63 1.66 -0.09
C PHE A 113 -8.01 0.75 -1.14
N MET A 114 -7.18 1.33 -1.99
CA MET A 114 -6.40 0.60 -2.96
C MET A 114 -4.94 0.57 -2.50
N SER A 115 -4.29 -0.59 -2.57
CA SER A 115 -2.83 -0.66 -2.42
C SER A 115 -2.20 -0.25 -3.74
N ALA A 116 -1.38 0.80 -3.73
CA ALA A 116 -0.62 1.31 -4.86
C ALA A 116 0.87 1.15 -4.57
N LEU A 117 1.42 0.03 -5.03
CA LEU A 117 2.77 -0.43 -4.72
C LEU A 117 3.68 -0.23 -5.92
N SER A 118 4.93 0.17 -5.70
CA SER A 118 5.95 0.20 -6.76
C SER A 118 7.25 -0.40 -6.26
N ASP A 119 7.97 -1.11 -7.14
CA ASP A 119 9.29 -1.66 -6.84
C ASP A 119 10.42 -0.74 -7.34
N LYS A 120 11.66 -1.06 -6.95
CA LYS A 120 12.86 -0.34 -7.41
C LYS A 120 13.07 -0.32 -8.92
N ASN A 121 12.45 -1.25 -9.65
CA ASN A 121 12.57 -1.35 -11.10
C ASN A 121 11.54 -0.45 -11.80
N GLY A 122 10.60 0.12 -11.06
CA GLY A 122 9.52 0.96 -11.57
C GLY A 122 8.30 0.20 -12.05
N ASN A 123 8.19 -1.08 -11.66
CA ASN A 123 6.95 -1.84 -11.82
C ASN A 123 5.93 -1.34 -10.80
N VAL A 124 4.65 -1.53 -11.10
CA VAL A 124 3.54 -1.08 -10.27
C VAL A 124 2.54 -2.20 -10.07
N LEU A 125 2.11 -2.42 -8.83
CA LEU A 125 1.04 -3.33 -8.48
C LEU A 125 -0.07 -2.54 -7.78
N HIS A 126 -1.25 -2.60 -8.38
CA HIS A 126 -2.48 -2.06 -7.84
C HIS A 126 -3.35 -3.19 -7.34
N ILE A 127 -3.79 -3.14 -6.08
CA ILE A 127 -4.75 -4.08 -5.51
C ILE A 127 -5.96 -3.29 -5.05
N ILE A 128 -7.14 -3.65 -5.55
CA ILE A 128 -8.42 -3.11 -5.08
C ILE A 128 -9.09 -4.25 -4.31
N PRO A 129 -9.14 -4.19 -2.97
CA PRO A 129 -9.59 -5.29 -2.14
C PRO A 129 -10.99 -5.78 -2.51
N GLY A 130 -11.12 -7.09 -2.69
CA GLY A 130 -12.35 -7.75 -3.13
C GLY A 130 -12.72 -7.57 -4.60
N GLN A 131 -11.97 -6.76 -5.35
CA GLN A 131 -12.28 -6.41 -6.75
C GLN A 131 -11.20 -6.87 -7.73
N GLY A 132 -9.98 -7.13 -7.25
CA GLY A 132 -8.90 -7.73 -8.02
C GLY A 132 -7.62 -6.92 -7.96
N TYR A 133 -6.72 -7.19 -8.90
CA TYR A 133 -5.44 -6.50 -9.00
C TYR A 133 -5.16 -6.09 -10.45
N LYS A 134 -4.20 -5.19 -10.60
CA LYS A 134 -3.61 -4.85 -11.90
C LYS A 134 -2.12 -4.62 -11.74
N TYR A 135 -1.35 -5.33 -12.55
CA TYR A 135 0.11 -5.21 -12.60
C TYR A 135 0.51 -4.42 -13.85
N TYR A 136 1.47 -3.53 -13.69
CA TYR A 136 2.08 -2.76 -14.77
C TYR A 136 3.59 -2.98 -14.70
N GLU A 137 4.12 -3.63 -15.73
CA GLU A 137 5.55 -3.66 -15.93
C GLU A 137 6.02 -2.28 -16.42
N LYS A 138 7.23 -1.88 -16.00
CA LYS A 138 7.84 -0.67 -16.54
C LYS A 138 7.93 -0.76 -18.08
N PRO A 139 7.47 0.27 -18.83
CA PRO A 139 7.54 0.28 -20.29
C PRO A 139 8.97 0.27 -20.85
#